data_AF-A0A937TYJ9-F1
#
_entry.id   AF-A0A937TYJ9-F1
#
_cell.length_a   1.000
_cell.length_b   1.000
_cell.length_c   1.000
_cell.angle_alpha   90.00
_cell.angle_beta   90.00
_cell.angle_gamma   90.00
#
_symmetry.space_group_name_H-M   'P 1'
#
loop_
_entity.id
_entity.type
_entity.pdbx_description
1 polymer ?
#
loop_
_entity_poly.entity_id
_entity_poly.type
_entity_poly.pdbx_seq_one_letter_code
_entity_poly.pdbx_strand_id
1 'polypeptide(L)' 'LELSMPGDIDKYGRRHYIRIDRVTYSDGSHHDDVPGGVDLWPTEADAGGKSLTRTAPALYGNDPNNWAAAAPTPGAANP' A
#
# COMPACT_ATOMS: atom_id res chain seq x y z
N LEU A 1 5.90 -1.91 -2.62
CA LEU A 1 5.31 -2.64 -3.78
C LEU A 1 4.64 -1.64 -4.71
N GLU A 2 4.69 -1.84 -6.03
CA GLU A 2 4.03 -0.95 -7.01
C GLU A 2 3.38 -1.78 -8.12
N LEU A 3 2.22 -1.30 -8.60
CA LEU A 3 1.53 -1.79 -9.78
C LEU A 3 1.50 -0.68 -10.84
N SER A 4 1.90 -1.03 -12.06
CA SER A 4 1.98 -0.07 -13.17
C SER A 4 1.43 -0.66 -14.46
N MET A 5 0.89 0.20 -15.33
CA MET A 5 0.41 -0.18 -16.66
C MET A 5 1.35 0.36 -17.74
N PRO A 6 1.45 -0.29 -18.91
CA PRO A 6 2.20 0.26 -20.03
C PRO A 6 1.66 1.63 -20.45
N GLY A 7 2.53 2.64 -20.45
CA GLY A 7 2.30 3.97 -21.01
C GLY A 7 2.92 4.11 -22.39
N ASP A 8 3.30 5.32 -22.79
CA ASP A 8 3.81 5.58 -24.14
C ASP A 8 5.20 4.99 -24.41
N ILE A 9 5.53 4.83 -25.70
CA ILE A 9 6.90 4.58 -26.16
C ILE A 9 7.50 5.92 -26.59
N ASP A 10 8.69 6.25 -26.09
CA ASP A 10 9.38 7.47 -26.49
C ASP A 10 10.04 7.36 -27.89
N LYS A 11 10.61 8.47 -28.37
CA LYS A 11 11.28 8.55 -29.68
C LYS A 11 12.50 7.62 -29.83
N TYR A 12 12.97 7.02 -28.75
CA TYR A 12 14.08 6.06 -28.74
C TYR A 12 13.59 4.61 -28.64
N GLY A 13 12.27 4.38 -28.69
CA GLY A 13 11.69 3.04 -28.61
C GLY A 13 11.53 2.51 -27.19
N ARG A 14 11.74 3.31 -26.14
CA ARG A 14 11.61 2.86 -24.75
C ARG A 14 10.16 2.97 -24.25
N ARG A 15 9.61 1.85 -23.75
CA ARG A 15 8.31 1.82 -23.08
C ARG A 15 8.41 2.46 -21.70
N HIS A 16 7.54 3.44 -21.44
CA HIS A 16 7.30 3.98 -20.11
C HIS A 16 6.12 3.28 -19.45
N TYR A 17 6.08 3.31 -18.13
CA TYR A 17 5.01 2.72 -17.35
C TYR A 17 4.38 3.78 -16.45
N ILE A 18 3.06 3.77 -16.38
CA ILE A 18 2.28 4.70 -15.58
C ILE A 18 1.90 3.97 -14.29
N ARG A 19 2.24 4.57 -13.15
CA ARG A 19 1.91 4.02 -11.84
C ARG A 19 0.40 4.05 -11.62
N ILE A 20 -0.18 2.88 -11.36
CA ILE A 20 -1.58 2.70 -11.04
C ILE A 20 -1.79 2.69 -9.53
N ASP A 21 -0.99 1.91 -8.82
CA ASP A 21 -1.07 1.80 -7.37
C ASP A 21 0.31 1.58 -6.76
N ARG A 22 0.48 1.95 -5.49
CA ARG A 22 1.71 1.71 -4.73
C ARG A 22 1.36 1.49 -3.28
N VAL A 23 2.13 0.64 -2.61
CA VAL A 23 2.07 0.45 -1.16
C VAL A 23 3.50 0.48 -0.62
N THR A 24 3.80 1.50 0.16
CA THR A 24 5.01 1.63 0.97
C THR A 24 4.60 1.45 2.42
N TYR A 25 4.39 0.20 2.80
CA TYR A 25 4.09 -0.17 4.18
C TYR A 25 5.24 0.21 5.10
N SER A 26 4.91 0.72 6.30
CA SER A 26 5.83 0.84 7.42
C SER A 26 5.26 0.11 8.62
N ASP A 27 6.14 -0.53 9.38
CA ASP A 27 5.85 -1.37 10.55
C ASP A 27 5.96 -0.62 11.88
N GLY A 28 6.04 0.71 11.86
CA GLY A 28 6.37 1.55 13.01
C GLY A 28 7.80 2.09 12.99
N SER A 29 8.68 1.58 12.10
CA SER A 29 10.10 1.96 12.10
C SER A 29 10.50 3.09 11.15
N HIS A 30 9.68 3.41 10.14
CA HIS A 30 10.00 4.39 9.08
C HIS A 30 9.23 5.71 9.21
N HIS A 31 9.04 6.19 10.44
CA HIS A 31 8.29 7.41 10.74
C HIS A 31 8.85 8.67 10.03
N ASP A 32 10.14 8.70 9.69
CA ASP A 32 10.78 9.80 8.96
C ASP A 32 10.30 9.97 7.51
N ASP A 33 9.71 8.93 6.91
CA ASP A 33 9.20 8.97 5.53
C ASP A 33 7.84 9.68 5.42
N VAL A 34 7.22 10.04 6.55
CA VAL A 34 5.91 10.68 6.63
C VAL A 34 6.04 12.10 7.19
N PRO A 35 5.43 13.12 6.57
CA PRO A 35 5.37 14.47 7.13
C PRO A 35 4.78 14.44 8.55
N GLY A 36 5.57 14.89 9.53
CA GLY A 36 5.19 14.89 10.94
C GLY A 36 5.87 13.80 11.79
N GLY A 37 6.66 12.91 11.19
CA GLY A 37 7.47 11.95 11.95
C GLY A 37 6.64 10.91 12.71
N VAL A 38 5.41 10.64 12.26
CA VAL A 38 4.50 9.67 12.87
C VAL A 38 4.25 8.58 11.85
N ASP A 39 4.45 7.33 12.25
CA ASP A 39 4.02 6.19 11.44
C ASP A 39 2.50 6.05 11.52
N LEU A 40 1.85 6.17 10.36
CA LEU A 40 0.40 6.14 10.26
C LEU A 40 -0.15 4.75 9.91
N TRP A 41 0.72 3.75 9.68
CA TRP A 41 0.29 2.40 9.39
C TRP A 41 -0.18 1.66 10.65
N PRO A 42 -1.19 0.78 10.54
CA PRO A 42 -1.64 -0.03 11.68
C PRO A 42 -0.54 -0.98 12.18
N THR A 43 -0.06 -0.77 13.41
CA THR A 43 1.03 -1.57 13.99
C THR A 43 0.59 -2.96 14.46
N GLU A 44 -0.69 -3.20 14.73
CA GLU A 44 -1.17 -4.53 15.14
C GLU A 44 -1.02 -5.59 14.03
N ALA A 45 -0.88 -5.16 12.77
CA ALA A 45 -0.57 -6.03 11.65
C ALA A 45 0.92 -6.41 11.58
N ASP A 46 1.77 -5.78 12.39
CA ASP A 46 3.17 -6.15 12.56
C ASP A 46 3.31 -7.15 13.72
N ALA A 47 3.44 -8.43 13.39
CA ALA A 47 3.63 -9.54 14.34
C ALA A 47 2.57 -9.70 15.45
N GLY A 48 1.51 -8.88 15.49
CA GLY A 48 0.42 -8.92 16.48
C GLY A 48 -0.69 -9.93 16.18
N GLY A 49 -0.55 -10.72 15.12
CA GLY A 49 -1.53 -11.75 14.70
C GLY A 49 -2.67 -11.24 13.84
N LYS A 50 -2.80 -9.92 13.64
CA LYS A 50 -3.68 -9.33 12.63
C LYS A 50 -2.97 -9.24 11.27
N SER A 51 -3.72 -8.98 10.22
CA SER A 51 -3.22 -8.67 8.88
C SER A 51 -3.75 -7.33 8.42
N LEU A 52 -3.02 -6.67 7.52
CA LEU A 52 -3.52 -5.49 6.83
C LEU A 52 -4.66 -5.88 5.89
N THR A 53 -5.80 -5.23 6.10
CA THR A 53 -7.01 -5.37 5.30
C THR A 53 -7.29 -4.02 4.65
N ARG A 54 -7.41 -4.01 3.33
CA ARG A 54 -7.76 -2.81 2.57
C ARG A 54 -9.24 -2.49 2.78
N THR A 55 -9.53 -1.27 3.23
CA THR A 55 -10.89 -0.82 3.57
C THR A 55 -11.72 -0.52 2.32
N ALA A 56 -11.13 0.15 1.33
CA ALA A 56 -11.76 0.46 0.06
C ALA A 56 -10.82 0.13 -1.12
N PRO A 57 -11.13 -0.91 -1.91
CA PRO A 57 -10.28 -1.35 -3.02
C PRO A 57 -10.02 -0.28 -4.09
N ALA A 58 -10.95 0.66 -4.26
CA ALA A 58 -10.85 1.74 -5.24
C ALA A 58 -9.99 2.94 -4.77
N LEU A 59 -9.72 3.05 -3.48
CA LEU A 59 -8.88 4.13 -2.95
C LEU A 59 -7.40 3.78 -3.08
N TYR A 60 -6.54 4.79 -3.09
CA TYR A 60 -5.10 4.63 -3.30
C TYR A 60 -4.47 3.72 -2.23
N GLY A 61 -3.59 2.81 -2.64
CA GLY A 61 -2.96 1.84 -1.74
C GLY A 61 -1.90 2.45 -0.83
N ASN A 62 -1.35 3.63 -1.18
CA ASN A 62 -0.30 4.28 -0.41
C ASN A 62 -0.84 5.25 0.65
N ASP A 63 -2.15 5.25 0.87
CA ASP A 63 -2.81 6.00 1.94
C ASP A 63 -3.04 5.06 3.14
N PRO A 64 -2.33 5.24 4.26
CA PRO A 64 -2.49 4.41 5.45
C PRO A 64 -3.93 4.39 5.99
N ASN A 65 -4.73 5.44 5.76
CA ASN A 65 -6.14 5.48 6.18
C ASN A 65 -7.02 4.48 5.40
N ASN A 66 -6.55 3.97 4.27
CA ASN A 66 -7.25 2.93 3.50
C ASN A 66 -6.93 1.50 3.98
N TRP A 67 -6.30 1.38 5.16
CA TRP A 67 -5.90 0.09 5.73
C TRP A 67 -6.33 0.00 7.19
N ALA A 68 -6.80 -1.18 7.56
CA ALA A 68 -7.09 -1.55 8.94
C ALA A 68 -6.37 -2.85 9.29
N ALA A 69 -5.97 -3.01 10.55
CA ALA A 69 -5.54 -4.30 11.07
C ALA A 69 -6.78 -5.12 11.45
N ALA A 70 -6.96 -6.28 10.82
CA ALA A 70 -8.08 -7.18 11.09
C ALA A 70 -7.64 -8.64 11.20
N ALA A 71 -8.55 -9.50 11.65
CA ALA A 71 -8.31 -10.94 11.63
C ALA A 71 -8.08 -11.42 10.17
N PRO A 72 -7.06 -12.24 9.90
CA PRO A 72 -6.76 -12.67 8.54
C PRO A 72 -7.91 -13.51 7.94
N THR A 73 -8.31 -13.22 6.71
CA THR A 73 -9.37 -13.93 5.97
C THR A 73 -8.88 -14.53 4.64
N PRO A 74 -7.82 -15.35 4.64
CA PRO A 74 -7.25 -15.89 3.40
C PRO A 74 -8.29 -16.66 2.59
N GLY A 75 -8.39 -16.34 1.30
CA GLY A 75 -9.35 -16.96 0.38
C GLY A 75 -10.79 -16.44 0.49
N ALA A 76 -11.07 -15.48 1.39
CA ALA A 76 -12.35 -14.80 1.50
C ALA A 76 -12.21 -13.31 1.17
N ALA A 77 -13.35 -12.63 1.00
CA ALA A 77 -13.36 -11.19 0.85
C ALA A 77 -12.84 -10.51 2.14
N ASN A 78 -12.29 -9.31 1.98
CA ASN A 78 -11.95 -8.46 3.11
C ASN A 78 -13.23 -8.13 3.91
N PRO A 79 -13.17 -8.15 5.26
CA PRO A 79 -14.29 -7.83 6.12
C PRO A 79 -14.72 -6.34 6.05
#